data_AF-A0A5S4TB67-F1
#
_entry.id   AF-A0A5S4TB67-F1
#
_cell.length_a   1.000
_cell.length_b   1.000
_cell.length_c   1.000
_cell.angle_alpha   90.00
_cell.angle_beta   90.00
_cell.angle_gamma   90.00
#
_symmetry.space_group_name_H-M   'P 1'
#
loop_
_entity.id
_entity.type
_entity.pdbx_description
1 polymer ?
#
loop_
_entity_poly.entity_id
_entity_poly.type
_entity_poly.pdbx_seq_one_letter_code
_entity_poly.pdbx_strand_id
1 'polypeptide(L)'
;MINLAVSEKQRSGMGPQSKVLQFTTATCDGSIWEWTSALVNGAELWLLDASNPQEQVAQAMQLLSEPGITTVALTPSVVELLPPEAMPTVQSLTLAGEACPLALLEKWSARIPGVANVYGPTEATVTTATFP
;
A
#
# COMPACT_ATOMS: atom_id res chain seq x y z
N MET A 1 9.78 13.30 -5.02
CA MET A 1 9.43 12.98 -3.62
C MET A 1 8.25 13.82 -3.12
N ILE A 2 8.32 15.16 -3.09
CA ILE A 2 7.16 15.99 -2.67
C ILE A 2 5.94 15.78 -3.58
N ASN A 3 6.14 15.80 -4.91
CA ASN A 3 5.05 15.56 -5.87
C ASN A 3 4.37 14.19 -5.66
N LEU A 4 5.17 13.15 -5.35
CA LEU A 4 4.68 11.80 -5.05
C LEU A 4 3.75 11.81 -3.83
N ALA A 5 4.22 12.36 -2.71
CA ALA A 5 3.45 12.41 -1.47
C ALA A 5 2.16 13.27 -1.57
N VAL A 6 2.22 14.38 -2.32
CA VAL A 6 1.06 15.24 -2.57
C VAL A 6 0.03 14.55 -3.46
N SER A 7 0.49 13.88 -4.54
CA SER A 7 -0.38 13.09 -5.42
C SER A 7 -1.06 11.97 -4.65
N GLU A 8 -0.33 11.29 -3.77
CA GLU A 8 -0.90 10.23 -2.94
C GLU A 8 -1.95 10.77 -1.97
N LYS A 9 -1.69 11.89 -1.29
CA LYS A 9 -2.68 12.56 -0.44
C LYS A 9 -3.97 12.90 -1.18
N GLN A 10 -3.86 13.41 -2.41
CA GLN A 10 -5.02 13.75 -3.23
C GLN A 10 -5.83 12.51 -3.61
N ARG A 11 -5.16 11.38 -3.85
CA ARG A 11 -5.79 10.10 -4.22
C ARG A 11 -6.47 9.40 -3.05
N SER A 12 -5.77 9.23 -1.93
CA SER A 12 -6.23 8.41 -0.80
C SER A 12 -6.86 9.22 0.34
N GLY A 13 -6.81 10.55 0.29
CA GLY A 13 -7.24 11.40 1.39
C GLY A 13 -6.32 11.33 2.61
N MET A 14 -5.06 10.90 2.42
CA MET A 14 -4.12 10.65 3.51
C MET A 14 -3.92 11.85 4.44
N GLY A 15 -3.86 11.58 5.74
CA GLY A 15 -3.67 12.61 6.77
C GLY A 15 -3.29 12.04 8.14
N PRO A 16 -3.38 12.83 9.22
CA PRO A 16 -2.90 12.43 10.54
C PRO A 16 -3.58 11.23 11.21
N GLN A 17 -4.75 10.81 10.69
CA GLN A 17 -5.44 9.61 11.15
C GLN A 17 -5.06 8.36 10.36
N SER A 18 -4.32 8.53 9.25
CA SER A 18 -3.85 7.43 8.43
C SER A 18 -2.72 6.68 9.12
N LYS A 19 -2.75 5.37 8.96
CA LYS A 19 -1.74 4.41 9.40
C LYS A 19 -1.30 3.62 8.16
N VAL A 20 -0.05 3.83 7.75
CA VAL A 20 0.56 3.25 6.56
C VAL A 20 1.44 2.08 7.01
N LEU A 21 1.22 0.90 6.43
CA LEU A 21 2.10 -0.24 6.66
C LEU A 21 3.35 -0.14 5.79
N GLN A 22 4.53 -0.26 6.41
CA GLN A 22 5.79 -0.46 5.72
C GLN A 22 5.97 -1.95 5.40
N PHE A 23 5.59 -2.36 4.19
CA PHE A 23 5.73 -3.74 3.73
C PHE A 23 6.92 -3.90 2.79
N THR A 24 7.17 -2.90 1.95
CA THR A 24 8.19 -2.97 0.91
C THR A 24 9.59 -2.90 1.51
N THR A 25 10.51 -3.72 0.98
CA THR A 25 11.91 -3.70 1.40
C THR A 25 12.54 -2.33 1.16
N ALA A 26 13.42 -1.89 2.06
CA ALA A 26 14.06 -0.57 1.97
C ALA A 26 14.96 -0.38 0.72
N THR A 27 15.27 -1.48 0.01
CA THR A 27 16.03 -1.45 -1.26
C THR A 27 15.15 -1.28 -2.49
N CYS A 28 13.83 -1.45 -2.36
CA CYS A 28 12.86 -1.20 -3.40
C CYS A 28 12.27 0.20 -3.20
N ASP A 29 12.08 0.95 -4.28
CA ASP A 29 11.57 2.32 -4.25
C ASP A 29 10.09 2.41 -3.83
N GLY A 30 9.34 1.31 -3.80
CA GLY A 30 8.04 1.26 -3.13
C GLY A 30 8.13 1.64 -1.64
N SER A 31 9.24 1.34 -0.96
CA SER A 31 9.47 1.77 0.43
C SER A 31 9.53 3.29 0.56
N ILE A 32 9.99 3.97 -0.49
CA ILE A 32 10.02 5.43 -0.55
C ILE A 32 8.61 6.00 -0.68
N TRP A 33 7.72 5.35 -1.43
CA TRP A 33 6.30 5.71 -1.45
C TRP A 33 5.69 5.55 -0.05
N GLU A 34 5.95 4.44 0.65
CA GLU A 34 5.42 4.20 2.00
C GLU A 34 5.89 5.29 2.99
N TRP A 35 7.20 5.57 3.03
CA TRP A 35 7.78 6.59 3.92
C TRP A 35 7.28 7.99 3.61
N THR A 36 7.33 8.41 2.34
CA THR A 36 6.99 9.79 2.00
C THR A 36 5.50 10.03 2.09
N SER A 37 4.67 9.07 1.71
CA SER A 37 3.22 9.20 1.86
C SER A 37 2.88 9.34 3.33
N ALA A 38 3.46 8.53 4.22
CA ALA A 38 3.17 8.63 5.64
C ALA A 38 3.70 9.95 6.26
N LEU A 39 5.01 10.16 6.19
CA LEU A 39 5.71 11.19 6.96
C LEU A 39 5.42 12.61 6.48
N VAL A 40 5.20 12.82 5.18
CA VAL A 40 4.88 14.15 4.63
C VAL A 40 3.44 14.55 4.93
N ASN A 41 2.54 13.57 5.09
CA ASN A 41 1.11 13.84 5.33
C ASN A 41 0.71 13.76 6.81
N GLY A 42 1.67 13.57 7.71
CA GLY A 42 1.47 13.52 9.16
C GLY A 42 0.86 12.21 9.66
N ALA A 43 0.83 11.17 8.82
CA ALA A 43 0.33 9.85 9.14
C ALA A 43 1.35 9.04 9.97
N GLU A 44 0.89 7.96 10.57
CA GLU A 44 1.75 6.99 11.26
C GLU A 44 2.33 5.98 10.24
N LEU A 45 3.63 5.70 10.36
CA LEU A 45 4.29 4.61 9.62
C LEU A 45 4.49 3.41 10.54
N TRP A 46 3.89 2.28 10.19
CA TRP A 46 3.93 1.04 10.97
C TRP A 46 4.99 0.11 10.38
N LEU A 47 6.04 -0.16 11.16
CA LEU A 47 7.14 -1.01 10.75
C LEU A 47 6.88 -2.47 11.14
N LEU A 48 7.33 -3.38 10.29
CA LEU A 48 7.39 -4.80 10.58
C LEU A 48 8.68 -5.13 11.35
N ASP A 49 8.54 -5.92 12.42
CA ASP A 49 9.64 -6.52 13.16
C ASP A 49 9.75 -7.99 12.74
N ALA A 50 10.43 -8.22 11.61
CA ALA A 50 10.58 -9.53 11.00
C ALA A 50 12.03 -9.76 10.57
N SER A 51 12.54 -10.97 10.81
CA SER A 51 13.95 -11.32 10.54
C SER A 51 14.16 -11.92 9.14
N ASN A 52 13.09 -12.35 8.48
CA ASN A 52 13.11 -12.98 7.16
C ASN A 52 11.80 -12.72 6.38
N PRO A 53 11.76 -12.97 5.06
CA PRO A 53 10.59 -12.69 4.23
C PRO A 53 9.31 -13.44 4.66
N GLN A 54 9.44 -14.64 5.21
CA GLN A 54 8.27 -15.42 5.63
C GLN A 54 7.63 -14.81 6.88
N GLU A 55 8.43 -14.42 7.86
CA GLU A 55 7.97 -13.66 9.04
C GLU A 55 7.37 -12.31 8.65
N GLN A 56 7.98 -11.63 7.68
CA GLN A 56 7.50 -10.33 7.20
C GLN A 56 6.07 -10.44 6.64
N VAL A 57 5.84 -11.44 5.78
CA VAL A 57 4.49 -11.73 5.26
C VAL A 57 3.55 -12.09 6.40
N ALA A 58 3.92 -13.02 7.28
CA ALA A 58 3.05 -13.45 8.38
C ALA A 58 2.63 -12.30 9.30
N GLN A 59 3.56 -11.42 9.67
CA GLN A 59 3.29 -10.27 10.52
C GLN A 59 2.45 -9.19 9.79
N ALA A 60 2.73 -8.94 8.50
CA ALA A 60 1.91 -8.04 7.69
C ALA A 60 0.46 -8.54 7.61
N MET A 61 0.28 -9.85 7.38
CA MET A 61 -1.05 -10.49 7.35
C MET A 61 -1.79 -10.32 8.67
N GLN A 62 -1.10 -10.53 9.80
CA GLN A 62 -1.68 -10.33 11.11
C GLN A 62 -2.14 -8.88 11.29
N LEU A 63 -1.26 -7.91 11.06
CA LEU A 63 -1.56 -6.48 11.23
C LEU A 63 -2.66 -5.98 10.30
N LEU A 64 -2.74 -6.50 9.07
CA LEU A 64 -3.80 -6.14 8.12
C LEU A 64 -5.16 -6.68 8.58
N SER A 65 -5.20 -7.86 9.19
CA SER A 65 -6.44 -8.49 9.68
C SER A 65 -6.98 -7.87 10.97
N GLU A 66 -6.13 -7.18 11.73
CA GLU A 66 -6.50 -6.46 12.94
C GLU A 66 -6.94 -5.01 12.62
N PRO A 67 -7.79 -4.39 13.45
CA PRO A 67 -8.10 -2.97 13.31
C PRO A 67 -6.84 -2.12 13.52
N GLY A 68 -6.41 -1.38 12.49
CA GLY A 68 -5.22 -0.55 12.61
C GLY A 68 -4.78 0.05 11.29
N ILE A 69 -4.32 -0.79 10.37
CA ILE A 69 -3.76 -0.31 9.09
C ILE A 69 -4.88 0.27 8.21
N THR A 70 -4.67 1.49 7.74
CA THR A 70 -5.63 2.20 6.86
C THR A 70 -5.15 2.27 5.42
N THR A 71 -3.83 2.20 5.20
CA THR A 71 -3.21 2.35 3.89
C THR A 71 -2.12 1.30 3.74
N VAL A 72 -2.12 0.61 2.61
CA VAL A 72 -1.08 -0.36 2.25
C VAL A 72 -0.81 -0.35 0.75
N ALA A 73 0.44 -0.60 0.36
CA ALA A 73 0.84 -0.90 -1.01
C ALA A 73 1.34 -2.34 -1.07
N LEU A 74 0.81 -3.14 -2.00
CA LEU A 74 1.15 -4.54 -2.18
C LEU A 74 1.25 -4.86 -3.68
N THR A 75 1.96 -5.92 -4.03
CA THR A 75 1.89 -6.43 -5.40
C THR A 75 0.60 -7.24 -5.61
N PRO A 76 0.06 -7.29 -6.84
CA PRO A 76 -1.02 -8.20 -7.22
C PRO A 76 -0.82 -9.62 -6.70
N SER A 77 0.37 -10.20 -6.86
CA SER A 77 0.67 -11.57 -6.41
C SER A 77 0.51 -11.75 -4.89
N VAL A 78 0.89 -10.76 -4.07
CA VAL A 78 0.68 -10.82 -2.62
C VAL A 78 -0.80 -10.73 -2.27
N VAL A 79 -1.53 -9.84 -2.94
CA VAL A 79 -2.95 -9.59 -2.69
C VAL A 79 -3.83 -10.77 -3.09
N GLU A 80 -3.42 -11.56 -4.08
CA GLU A 80 -4.11 -12.81 -4.46
C GLU A 80 -4.11 -13.87 -3.35
N LEU A 81 -3.10 -13.87 -2.48
CA LEU A 81 -3.00 -14.81 -1.35
C LEU A 81 -3.94 -14.44 -0.18
N LEU A 82 -4.53 -13.24 -0.20
CA LEU A 82 -5.35 -12.73 0.89
C LEU A 82 -6.82 -13.17 0.76
N PRO A 83 -7.46 -13.60 1.86
CA PRO A 83 -8.90 -13.71 1.87
C PRO A 83 -9.53 -12.32 1.70
N PRO A 84 -10.71 -12.20 1.06
CA PRO A 84 -11.36 -10.90 0.83
C PRO A 84 -11.67 -10.09 2.10
N GLU A 85 -11.67 -10.72 3.27
CA GLU A 85 -11.91 -10.13 4.60
C GLU A 85 -10.62 -9.70 5.31
N ALA A 86 -9.44 -9.90 4.69
CA ALA A 86 -8.13 -9.70 5.33
C ALA A 86 -7.80 -8.25 5.71
N MET A 87 -8.57 -7.27 5.24
CA MET A 87 -8.25 -5.85 5.35
C MET A 87 -9.46 -5.02 5.82
N PRO A 88 -10.03 -5.30 7.01
CA PRO A 88 -11.29 -4.71 7.46
C PRO A 88 -11.24 -3.20 7.71
N THR A 89 -10.06 -2.62 7.95
CA THR A 89 -9.89 -1.19 8.24
C THR A 89 -9.13 -0.42 7.17
N VAL A 90 -8.67 -1.10 6.12
CA VAL A 90 -7.95 -0.46 5.01
C VAL A 90 -8.92 0.36 4.19
N GLN A 91 -8.59 1.64 4.02
CA GLN A 91 -9.33 2.60 3.20
C GLN A 91 -8.65 2.84 1.85
N SER A 92 -7.34 2.61 1.76
CA SER A 92 -6.55 2.78 0.56
C SER A 92 -5.62 1.60 0.31
N LEU A 93 -5.81 0.92 -0.82
CA LEU A 93 -4.96 -0.18 -1.29
C LEU A 93 -4.31 0.22 -2.61
N THR A 94 -2.98 0.24 -2.64
CA THR A 94 -2.22 0.43 -3.88
C THR A 94 -1.71 -0.92 -4.38
N LEU A 95 -2.08 -1.27 -5.61
CA LEU A 95 -1.54 -2.42 -6.35
C LEU A 95 -0.45 -1.91 -7.29
N ALA A 96 0.79 -2.36 -7.13
CA ALA A 96 1.91 -1.88 -7.94
C ALA A 96 2.99 -2.95 -8.14
N GLY A 97 3.95 -2.67 -9.01
CA GLY A 97 5.13 -3.52 -9.25
C GLY A 97 4.91 -4.70 -10.19
N GLU A 98 3.66 -5.08 -10.46
CA GLU A 98 3.31 -6.15 -11.40
C GLU A 98 2.07 -5.76 -12.22
N ALA A 99 1.81 -6.51 -13.29
CA ALA A 99 0.55 -6.37 -14.01
C ALA A 99 -0.62 -6.78 -13.10
N CYS A 100 -1.58 -5.88 -12.88
CA CYS A 100 -2.77 -6.15 -12.09
C CYS A 100 -3.89 -6.73 -12.97
N PRO A 101 -4.38 -7.96 -12.70
CA PRO A 101 -5.57 -8.46 -13.36
C PRO A 101 -6.81 -7.61 -13.03
N LEU A 102 -7.64 -7.31 -14.02
CA LEU A 102 -8.85 -6.50 -13.82
C LEU A 102 -9.79 -7.12 -12.77
N ALA A 103 -9.96 -8.45 -12.80
CA ALA A 103 -10.79 -9.15 -11.84
C ALA A 103 -10.29 -9.01 -10.38
N LEU A 104 -8.97 -8.91 -10.18
CA LEU A 104 -8.38 -8.66 -8.86
C LEU A 104 -8.68 -7.23 -8.41
N LEU A 105 -8.51 -6.25 -9.30
CA LEU A 105 -8.81 -4.85 -9.03
C LEU A 105 -10.30 -4.67 -8.66
N GLU A 106 -11.22 -5.24 -9.44
CA GLU A 106 -12.66 -5.17 -9.19
C GLU A 106 -13.05 -5.84 -7.87
N LYS A 107 -12.48 -7.01 -7.56
CA LYS A 107 -12.73 -7.75 -6.31
C LYS A 107 -12.45 -6.89 -5.08
N TRP A 108 -11.33 -6.17 -5.07
CA TRP A 108 -10.94 -5.34 -3.93
C TRP A 108 -11.62 -3.98 -3.94
N SER A 109 -11.89 -3.40 -5.11
CA SER A 109 -12.59 -2.11 -5.23
C SER A 109 -14.04 -2.19 -4.73
N ALA A 110 -14.66 -3.37 -4.79
CA ALA A 110 -15.96 -3.62 -4.19
C ALA A 110 -15.97 -3.58 -2.65
N ARG A 111 -14.80 -3.54 -2.00
CA ARG A 111 -14.64 -3.69 -0.54
C ARG A 111 -13.87 -2.54 0.11
N ILE A 112 -12.86 -2.03 -0.58
CA ILE A 112 -11.99 -0.95 -0.12
C ILE A 112 -12.29 0.28 -0.97
N PRO A 113 -12.61 1.44 -0.36
CA PRO A 113 -12.98 2.65 -1.12
C PRO A 113 -11.89 3.19 -2.05
N GLY A 114 -10.62 3.07 -1.66
CA GLY A 114 -9.48 3.70 -2.33
C GLY A 114 -8.50 2.70 -2.96
N VAL A 115 -9.00 1.72 -3.70
CA VAL A 115 -8.13 0.82 -4.48
C VAL A 115 -7.60 1.55 -5.72
N ALA A 116 -6.33 1.34 -6.05
CA ALA A 116 -5.79 1.78 -7.33
C ALA A 116 -4.67 0.85 -7.80
N ASN A 117 -4.64 0.57 -9.10
CA ASN A 117 -3.48 0.01 -9.78
C ASN A 117 -2.54 1.16 -10.20
N VAL A 118 -1.27 1.07 -9.81
CA VAL A 118 -0.29 2.14 -9.97
C VAL A 118 0.93 1.62 -10.71
N TYR A 119 1.41 2.42 -11.65
CA TYR A 119 2.59 2.12 -12.44
C TYR A 119 3.61 3.27 -12.36
N GLY A 120 4.88 2.91 -12.21
CA GLY A 120 5.99 3.80 -12.43
C GLY A 120 7.32 3.06 -12.36
N PRO A 121 8.29 3.41 -13.21
CA PRO A 121 9.66 2.94 -13.07
C PRO A 121 10.42 3.75 -12.00
N THR A 122 11.49 3.19 -11.46
CA THR A 122 12.32 3.83 -10.44
C THR A 122 12.91 5.17 -10.90
N GLU A 123 13.30 5.25 -12.18
CA GLU A 123 13.83 6.46 -12.83
C GLU A 123 12.85 7.65 -12.80
N ALA A 124 11.56 7.38 -12.63
CA ALA A 124 10.51 8.40 -12.63
C ALA A 124 9.96 8.73 -11.23
N THR A 125 10.68 8.33 -10.17
CA THR A 125 10.26 8.55 -8.77
C THR A 125 9.01 7.74 -8.39
N VAL A 126 9.15 6.42 -8.42
CA VAL A 126 8.20 5.41 -7.94
C VAL A 126 6.90 5.28 -8.75
N THR A 127 6.13 6.34 -8.93
CA THR A 127 4.82 6.27 -9.59
C THR A 127 4.61 7.39 -10.61
N THR A 128 3.99 7.04 -11.74
CA THR A 128 3.75 7.95 -12.88
C THR A 128 2.32 7.89 -13.41
N ALA A 129 1.64 6.76 -13.26
CA ALA A 129 0.27 6.56 -13.70
C ALA A 129 -0.53 5.82 -12.62
N THR A 130 -1.80 6.17 -12.50
CA THR A 130 -2.74 5.61 -11.53
C THR A 130 -4.04 5.28 -12.26
N PHE A 131 -4.52 4.06 -12.05
CA PHE A 131 -5.80 3.56 -12.53
C PHE A 131 -6.66 3.21 -11.31
N PRO A 132 -7.71 3.99 -11.02
CA PRO A 132 -8.62 3.71 -9.91
C PRO A 132 -9.44 2.44 -10.15
#